data_AF-A0A226DTH2-F1
#
_entry.id   AF-A0A226DTH2-F1
#
_cell.length_a   1.000
_cell.length_b   1.000
_cell.length_c   1.000
_cell.angle_alpha   90.00
_cell.angle_beta   90.00
_cell.angle_gamma   90.00
#
_symmetry.space_group_name_H-M   'P 1'
#
loop_
_entity.id
_entity.type
_entity.pdbx_description
1 polymer ?
#
loop_
_entity_poly.entity_id
_entity_poly.type
_entity_poly.pdbx_seq_one_letter_code
_entity_poly.pdbx_strand_id
1 'polypeptide(L)'
;MAFLHDNKVIHRDLKTDNIMFARQEYSLPIKIGDFGLAAWVLPEDSNSHMDTVGTRRYMAPEVLDGKYSYQTDLFALGLVLWEITALLPSKKRTSLFDKLVNDVNEELVEEHPLLREGSREIIISCTRRNPTNRLDNMIRVLQIVNLPRARIPVQEVVANTCEELELSQICYKRMHHHSRR
;
A
#
# COMPACT_ATOMS: atom_id res chain seq x y z
N MET A 1 5.03 0.18 -4.59
CA MET A 1 3.65 0.54 -4.96
C MET A 1 3.55 1.12 -6.36
N ALA A 2 4.27 2.20 -6.71
CA ALA A 2 4.24 2.79 -8.07
C ALA A 2 4.38 1.73 -9.19
N PHE A 3 5.38 0.85 -9.07
CA PHE A 3 5.58 -0.27 -9.98
C PHE A 3 4.36 -1.19 -10.14
N LEU A 4 3.60 -1.48 -9.07
CA LEU A 4 2.40 -2.33 -9.16
C LEU A 4 1.30 -1.62 -9.94
N HIS A 5 1.05 -0.35 -9.61
CA HIS A 5 0.01 0.47 -10.25
C HIS A 5 0.31 0.73 -11.73
N ASP A 6 1.58 0.94 -12.09
CA ASP A 6 2.03 1.08 -13.48
C ASP A 6 1.77 -0.21 -14.29
N ASN A 7 1.89 -1.36 -13.64
CA ASN A 7 1.56 -2.68 -14.21
C ASN A 7 0.09 -3.07 -14.02
N LYS A 8 -0.80 -2.13 -13.67
CA LYS A 8 -2.25 -2.37 -13.49
C LYS A 8 -2.59 -3.40 -12.41
N VAL A 9 -1.74 -3.54 -11.40
CA VAL A 9 -1.94 -4.45 -10.26
C VAL A 9 -2.28 -3.65 -9.01
N ILE A 10 -3.31 -4.10 -8.28
CA ILE A 10 -3.64 -3.65 -6.91
C ILE A 10 -3.28 -4.73 -5.90
N HIS A 11 -2.76 -4.32 -4.74
CA HIS A 11 -2.30 -5.24 -3.70
C HIS A 11 -3.44 -5.78 -2.84
N ARG A 12 -4.41 -4.93 -2.47
CA ARG A 12 -5.61 -5.22 -1.65
C ARG A 12 -5.39 -5.67 -0.19
N ASP A 13 -4.18 -6.08 0.21
CA ASP A 13 -3.85 -6.37 1.62
C ASP A 13 -2.57 -5.70 2.11
N LEU A 14 -2.40 -4.40 1.82
CA LEU A 14 -1.24 -3.68 2.32
C LEU A 14 -1.38 -3.42 3.83
N LYS A 15 -0.40 -3.87 4.60
CA LYS A 15 -0.31 -3.72 6.07
C LYS A 15 1.15 -3.80 6.50
N THR A 16 1.44 -3.45 7.75
CA THR A 16 2.81 -3.46 8.28
C THR A 16 3.43 -4.86 8.28
N ASP A 17 2.65 -5.93 8.50
CA ASP A 17 3.12 -7.32 8.42
C ASP A 17 3.63 -7.71 7.01
N ASN A 18 3.13 -7.01 5.97
CA ASN A 18 3.48 -7.26 4.57
C ASN A 18 4.62 -6.33 4.08
N ILE A 19 5.27 -5.58 4.97
CA ILE A 19 6.46 -4.78 4.68
C ILE A 19 7.66 -5.47 5.33
N MET A 20 8.55 -6.02 4.51
CA MET A 20 9.63 -6.89 4.96
C MET A 20 11.00 -6.30 4.62
N PHE A 21 12.00 -6.57 5.46
CA PHE A 21 13.40 -6.32 5.11
C PHE A 21 13.89 -7.43 4.19
N ALA A 22 14.53 -7.07 3.08
CA ALA A 22 15.07 -8.04 2.12
C ALA A 22 16.34 -8.76 2.63
N ARG A 23 16.91 -8.27 3.73
CA ARG A 23 18.17 -8.72 4.31
C ARG A 23 18.00 -8.94 5.80
N GLN A 24 18.91 -9.74 6.37
CA GLN A 24 19.01 -9.93 7.81
C GLN A 24 19.39 -8.61 8.51
N GLU A 25 19.24 -8.60 9.83
CA GLU A 25 19.61 -7.46 10.70
C GLU A 25 18.85 -6.16 10.39
N TYR A 26 17.62 -6.25 9.87
CA TYR A 26 16.76 -5.09 9.58
C TYR A 26 17.39 -4.08 8.62
N SER A 27 18.17 -4.57 7.65
CA SER A 27 18.87 -3.73 6.68
C SER A 27 18.08 -3.54 5.38
N LEU A 28 18.23 -2.36 4.77
CA LEU A 28 17.61 -2.01 3.48
C LEU A 28 18.17 -2.89 2.33
N PRO A 29 17.37 -3.12 1.25
CA PRO A 29 16.07 -2.52 0.98
C PRO A 29 14.89 -3.23 1.69
N ILE A 30 13.78 -2.51 1.83
CA ILE A 30 12.48 -3.10 2.16
C ILE A 30 11.75 -3.57 0.89
N LYS A 31 10.91 -4.60 1.03
CA LYS A 31 10.06 -5.14 -0.04
C LYS A 31 8.61 -5.26 0.46
N ILE A 32 7.66 -5.08 -0.47
CA ILE A 32 6.25 -5.41 -0.24
C ILE A 32 6.09 -6.91 -0.51
N GLY A 33 5.52 -7.64 0.45
CA GLY A 33 5.26 -9.07 0.38
C GLY A 33 3.76 -9.39 0.39
N ASP A 34 3.45 -10.69 0.31
CA ASP A 34 2.10 -11.27 0.35
C ASP A 34 1.12 -10.73 -0.73
N PHE A 35 1.30 -11.26 -1.95
CA PHE A 35 0.43 -11.00 -3.10
C PHE A 35 -0.73 -12.00 -3.22
N GLY A 36 -1.05 -12.76 -2.16
CA GLY A 36 -2.10 -13.78 -2.20
C GLY A 36 -3.48 -13.22 -2.53
N LEU A 37 -3.68 -11.93 -2.22
CA LEU A 37 -4.88 -11.17 -2.53
C LEU A 37 -4.67 -10.15 -3.64
N ALA A 38 -3.55 -10.09 -4.35
CA ALA A 38 -3.38 -9.11 -5.42
C ALA A 38 -4.32 -9.39 -6.61
N ALA A 39 -4.71 -8.34 -7.34
CA ALA A 39 -5.57 -8.47 -8.52
C ALA A 39 -5.19 -7.47 -9.62
N TRP A 40 -5.57 -7.79 -10.85
CA TRP A 40 -5.44 -6.88 -11.99
C TRP A 40 -6.64 -5.94 -12.03
N VAL A 41 -6.40 -4.70 -12.45
CA VAL A 41 -7.45 -3.74 -12.77
C VAL A 41 -7.69 -3.81 -14.27
N LEU A 42 -8.69 -4.59 -14.70
CA LEU A 42 -9.04 -4.68 -16.12
C LEU A 42 -9.98 -3.51 -16.50
N PRO A 43 -9.91 -3.00 -17.75
CA PRO A 43 -10.77 -1.89 -18.19
C PRO A 43 -12.27 -2.18 -18.09
N GLU A 44 -12.64 -3.44 -18.20
CA GLU A 44 -14.01 -3.95 -18.12
C GLU A 44 -14.53 -4.13 -16.68
N ASP A 45 -13.64 -4.01 -15.68
CA ASP A 45 -13.94 -4.16 -14.26
C ASP A 45 -14.35 -2.84 -13.57
N SER A 46 -14.47 -1.74 -14.31
CA SER A 46 -14.78 -0.42 -13.73
C SER A 46 -16.11 -0.37 -12.97
N ASN A 47 -17.01 -1.32 -13.25
CA ASN A 47 -18.31 -1.52 -12.57
C ASN A 47 -18.44 -2.89 -11.89
N SER A 48 -17.41 -3.72 -11.87
CA SER A 48 -17.48 -5.05 -11.23
C SER A 48 -17.21 -4.93 -9.73
N HIS A 49 -18.13 -5.41 -8.90
CA HIS A 49 -17.88 -5.58 -7.48
C HIS A 49 -16.95 -6.77 -7.26
N MET A 50 -15.80 -6.54 -6.63
CA MET A 50 -14.89 -7.61 -6.23
C MET A 50 -15.21 -8.08 -4.81
N ASP A 51 -14.82 -9.31 -4.48
CA ASP A 51 -14.92 -9.82 -3.12
C ASP A 51 -14.19 -8.90 -2.11
N THR A 52 -14.86 -8.60 -0.99
CA THR A 52 -14.26 -7.86 0.12
C THR A 52 -13.26 -8.76 0.87
N VAL A 53 -11.97 -8.52 0.65
CA VAL A 53 -10.82 -9.30 1.13
C VAL A 53 -9.75 -8.36 1.69
N GLY A 54 -8.88 -8.90 2.54
CA GLY A 54 -7.79 -8.17 3.17
C GLY A 54 -8.03 -7.91 4.66
N THR A 55 -7.17 -7.08 5.26
CA THR A 55 -7.17 -6.82 6.69
C THR A 55 -8.03 -5.61 7.04
N ARG A 56 -9.21 -5.83 7.64
CA ARG A 56 -10.28 -4.83 7.86
C ARG A 56 -9.82 -3.46 8.34
N ARG A 57 -8.83 -3.36 9.23
CA ARG A 57 -8.39 -2.08 9.79
C ARG A 57 -7.62 -1.18 8.80
N TYR A 58 -7.06 -1.75 7.73
CA TYR A 58 -6.36 -1.00 6.68
C TYR A 58 -7.23 -0.77 5.43
N MET A 59 -8.45 -1.33 5.40
CA MET A 59 -9.34 -1.21 4.26
C MET A 59 -9.86 0.22 4.12
N ALA A 60 -9.81 0.73 2.90
CA ALA A 60 -10.50 1.96 2.56
C ALA A 60 -12.03 1.78 2.71
N PRO A 61 -12.77 2.83 3.09
CA PRO A 61 -14.23 2.74 3.31
C PRO A 61 -15.00 2.13 2.13
N GLU A 62 -14.61 2.47 0.89
CA GLU A 62 -15.26 1.99 -0.33
C GLU A 62 -15.03 0.50 -0.64
N VAL A 63 -14.04 -0.14 0.00
CA VAL A 63 -13.78 -1.59 -0.15
C VAL A 63 -14.91 -2.44 0.43
N LEU A 64 -15.65 -1.89 1.41
CA LEU A 64 -16.85 -2.54 1.96
C LEU A 64 -17.97 -2.65 0.92
N ASP A 65 -17.97 -1.79 -0.09
CA ASP A 65 -18.85 -1.86 -1.26
C ASP A 65 -18.22 -2.67 -2.40
N GLY A 66 -17.13 -3.41 -2.15
CA GLY A 66 -16.41 -4.18 -3.17
C GLY A 66 -15.70 -3.33 -4.23
N LYS A 67 -15.52 -2.02 -3.99
CA LYS A 67 -14.87 -1.09 -4.92
C LYS A 67 -13.38 -1.00 -4.60
N TYR A 68 -12.57 -1.63 -5.44
CA TYR A 68 -11.11 -1.52 -5.36
C TYR A 68 -10.56 -0.64 -6.47
N SER A 69 -9.48 0.06 -6.14
CA SER A 69 -8.75 0.90 -7.10
C SER A 69 -7.31 1.09 -6.63
N TYR A 70 -6.48 1.76 -7.42
CA TYR A 70 -5.14 2.14 -6.97
C TYR A 70 -5.19 2.98 -5.68
N GLN A 71 -6.26 3.76 -5.48
CA GLN A 71 -6.43 4.60 -4.29
C GLN A 71 -6.76 3.82 -3.02
N THR A 72 -7.24 2.57 -3.12
CA THR A 72 -7.44 1.72 -1.94
C THR A 72 -6.10 1.28 -1.36
N ASP A 73 -5.11 0.99 -2.21
CA ASP A 73 -3.74 0.72 -1.76
C ASP A 73 -3.07 1.97 -1.18
N LEU A 74 -3.35 3.16 -1.74
CA LEU A 74 -2.84 4.43 -1.19
C LEU A 74 -3.42 4.74 0.19
N PHE A 75 -4.70 4.44 0.42
CA PHE A 75 -5.31 4.56 1.73
C PHE A 75 -4.62 3.68 2.77
N ALA A 76 -4.44 2.40 2.44
CA ALA A 76 -3.71 1.47 3.30
C ALA A 76 -2.25 1.93 3.53
N LEU A 77 -1.60 2.49 2.50
CA LEU A 77 -0.24 3.04 2.63
C LEU A 77 -0.19 4.19 3.64
N GLY A 78 -1.16 5.11 3.62
CA GLY A 78 -1.24 6.20 4.60
C GLY A 78 -1.34 5.70 6.05
N LEU A 79 -2.16 4.68 6.29
CA LEU A 79 -2.30 4.05 7.61
C LEU A 79 -1.04 3.31 8.04
N VAL A 80 -0.37 2.60 7.12
CA VAL A 80 0.92 1.93 7.36
C VAL A 80 2.00 2.95 7.71
N LEU A 81 2.08 4.06 6.97
CA LEU A 81 3.04 5.12 7.25
C LEU A 81 2.81 5.71 8.64
N TRP A 82 1.56 6.03 8.99
CA TRP A 82 1.24 6.57 10.31
C TRP A 82 1.56 5.60 11.44
N GLU A 83 1.26 4.31 11.24
CA GLU A 83 1.59 3.28 12.22
C GLU A 83 3.10 3.21 12.50
N ILE A 84 3.93 3.29 11.47
CA ILE A 84 5.38 3.22 11.58
C ILE A 84 5.94 4.51 12.20
N THR A 85 5.51 5.68 11.72
CA THR A 85 6.07 6.96 12.16
C THR A 85 5.68 7.31 13.59
N ALA A 86 4.46 6.98 14.01
CA ALA A 86 3.98 7.24 15.37
C ALA A 86 4.11 6.04 16.32
N LEU A 87 4.72 4.94 15.88
CA LEU A 87 4.90 3.69 16.64
C LEU A 87 3.59 3.24 17.32
N LEU A 88 2.50 3.24 16.56
CA LEU A 88 1.16 3.10 17.13
C LEU A 88 0.97 1.72 17.79
N PRO A 89 0.57 1.66 19.08
CA PRO A 89 0.32 0.40 19.77
C PRO A 89 -0.82 -0.38 19.11
N SER A 90 -0.62 -1.68 18.86
CA SER A 90 -1.59 -2.55 18.16
C SER A 90 -3.03 -2.44 18.67
N LYS A 91 -3.20 -2.35 20.00
CA LYS A 91 -4.50 -2.22 20.68
C LYS A 91 -5.22 -0.90 20.39
N LYS A 92 -4.49 0.17 20.06
CA LYS A 92 -5.04 1.51 19.81
C LYS A 92 -5.27 1.81 18.32
N ARG A 93 -4.56 1.12 17.41
CA ARG A 93 -4.59 1.39 15.96
C ARG A 93 -6.00 1.51 15.39
N THR A 94 -6.91 0.56 15.65
CA THR A 94 -8.28 0.63 15.13
C THR A 94 -9.01 1.91 15.54
N SER A 95 -8.95 2.29 16.82
CA SER A 95 -9.61 3.51 17.31
C SER A 95 -8.95 4.77 16.78
N LEU A 96 -7.62 4.78 16.61
CA LEU A 96 -6.91 5.94 16.07
C LEU A 96 -7.18 6.12 14.57
N PHE A 97 -7.18 5.03 13.79
CA PHE A 97 -7.52 5.04 12.37
C PHE A 97 -8.96 5.51 12.16
N ASP A 98 -9.89 5.02 12.98
CA ASP A 98 -11.28 5.45 12.96
C ASP A 98 -11.41 6.96 13.23
N LYS A 99 -10.76 7.49 14.26
CA LYS A 99 -10.76 8.94 14.56
C LYS A 99 -10.14 9.78 13.46
N LEU A 100 -9.04 9.33 12.84
CA LEU A 100 -8.43 10.06 11.73
C LEU A 100 -9.35 10.11 10.51
N VAL A 101 -9.98 8.99 10.16
CA VAL A 101 -10.71 8.84 8.90
C VAL A 101 -12.16 9.29 9.00
N ASN A 102 -12.84 8.94 10.10
CA ASN A 102 -14.28 9.17 10.28
C ASN A 102 -14.58 10.44 11.07
N ASP A 103 -13.81 10.72 12.13
CA ASP A 103 -13.95 11.97 12.89
C ASP A 103 -13.15 13.12 12.26
N VAL A 104 -12.36 12.84 11.21
CA VAL A 104 -11.49 13.81 10.51
C VAL A 104 -10.52 14.49 11.49
N ASN A 105 -10.07 13.76 12.52
CA ASN A 105 -9.18 14.28 13.54
C ASN A 105 -7.72 14.26 13.07
N GLU A 106 -7.37 15.23 12.23
CA GLU A 106 -6.03 15.40 11.66
C GLU A 106 -4.97 15.85 12.69
N GLU A 107 -5.38 16.34 13.86
CA GLU A 107 -4.46 16.74 14.94
C GLU A 107 -3.75 15.52 15.56
N LEU A 108 -4.28 14.31 15.35
CA LEU A 108 -3.66 13.06 15.78
C LEU A 108 -2.38 12.72 15.01
N VAL A 109 -2.17 13.34 13.85
CA VAL A 109 -1.01 13.08 13.00
C VAL A 109 -0.02 14.23 13.18
N GLU A 110 1.11 13.91 13.79
CA GLU A 110 2.23 14.82 13.98
C GLU A 110 3.27 14.62 12.86
N GLU A 111 4.05 15.67 12.57
CA GLU A 111 5.20 15.53 11.67
C GLU A 111 6.30 14.70 12.32
N HIS A 112 6.82 13.73 11.59
CA HIS A 112 7.87 12.87 12.11
C HIS A 112 9.24 13.61 12.08
N PRO A 113 9.96 13.72 13.22
CA PRO A 113 11.18 14.53 13.32
C PRO A 113 12.26 14.20 12.27
N LEU A 114 12.37 12.93 11.86
CA LEU A 114 13.37 12.48 10.87
C LEU A 114 12.88 12.58 9.42
N LEU A 115 11.57 12.61 9.19
CA LEU A 115 11.02 12.71 7.83
C LEU A 115 10.79 14.17 7.40
N ARG A 116 11.04 15.13 8.32
CA ARG A 116 10.87 16.58 8.11
C ARG A 116 9.45 16.89 7.61
N GLU A 117 9.30 17.93 6.80
CA GLU A 117 8.03 18.37 6.24
C GLU A 117 7.47 17.34 5.25
N GLY A 118 6.15 17.10 5.35
CA GLY A 118 5.39 16.34 4.37
C GLY A 118 4.94 14.96 4.83
N SER A 119 5.48 14.42 5.93
CA SER A 119 5.04 13.12 6.44
C SER A 119 3.58 13.16 6.91
N ARG A 120 3.21 14.24 7.62
CA ARG A 120 1.84 14.51 8.03
C ARG A 120 0.93 14.71 6.82
N GLU A 121 1.36 15.52 5.85
CA GLU A 121 0.59 15.81 4.64
C GLU A 121 0.28 14.52 3.85
N ILE A 122 1.26 13.64 3.67
CA ILE A 122 1.10 12.37 2.96
C ILE A 122 0.10 11.48 3.69
N ILE A 123 0.26 11.30 5.01
CA ILE A 123 -0.63 10.45 5.81
C ILE A 123 -2.07 10.94 5.64
N ILE A 124 -2.34 12.22 5.91
CA ILE A 124 -3.69 12.79 5.85
C ILE A 124 -4.27 12.70 4.44
N SER A 125 -3.48 13.03 3.41
CA SER A 125 -3.96 13.06 2.03
C SER A 125 -4.19 11.65 1.47
N CYS A 126 -3.46 10.64 1.94
CA CYS A 126 -3.71 9.24 1.63
C CYS A 126 -4.93 8.68 2.38
N THR A 127 -5.23 9.14 3.60
CA THR A 127 -6.29 8.54 4.44
C THR A 127 -7.65 9.24 4.35
N ARG A 128 -7.86 10.09 3.34
CA ARG A 128 -9.16 10.74 3.11
C ARG A 128 -10.26 9.69 2.86
N ARG A 129 -11.40 9.84 3.55
CA ARG A 129 -12.54 8.92 3.46
C ARG A 129 -13.10 8.83 2.03
N ASN A 130 -13.30 9.97 1.37
CA ASN A 130 -13.74 10.01 -0.03
C ASN A 130 -12.54 9.89 -0.97
N PRO A 131 -12.50 8.88 -1.87
CA PRO A 131 -11.45 8.71 -2.88
C PRO A 131 -11.18 9.98 -3.70
N THR A 132 -12.20 10.76 -4.05
CA THR A 132 -12.00 11.99 -4.86
C THR A 132 -11.15 13.06 -4.17
N ASN A 133 -11.09 13.03 -2.83
CA ASN A 133 -10.30 13.95 -2.03
C ASN A 133 -8.95 13.35 -1.64
N ARG A 134 -8.71 12.08 -1.97
CA ARG A 134 -7.51 11.32 -1.65
C ARG A 134 -6.45 11.54 -2.72
N LEU A 135 -5.17 11.34 -2.36
CA LEU A 135 -4.12 11.19 -3.37
C LEU A 135 -4.49 10.07 -4.34
N ASP A 136 -4.36 10.40 -5.63
CA ASP A 136 -4.86 9.59 -6.73
C ASP A 136 -3.81 8.61 -7.27
N ASN A 137 -2.52 8.96 -7.12
CA ASN A 137 -1.41 8.15 -7.63
C ASN A 137 -0.12 8.33 -6.80
N MET A 138 0.80 7.39 -6.98
CA MET A 138 2.10 7.40 -6.30
C MET A 138 3.03 8.54 -6.76
N ILE A 139 2.83 9.14 -7.94
CA ILE A 139 3.67 10.26 -8.40
C ILE A 139 3.46 11.46 -7.48
N ARG A 140 2.21 11.75 -7.10
CA ARG A 140 1.88 12.83 -6.16
C ARG A 140 2.48 12.57 -4.77
N VAL A 141 2.39 11.34 -4.28
CA VAL A 141 3.04 10.93 -3.02
C VAL A 141 4.54 11.23 -3.07
N LEU A 142 5.22 10.81 -4.14
CA LEU A 142 6.66 11.01 -4.34
C LEU A 142 7.07 12.46 -4.60
N GLN A 143 6.14 13.36 -4.90
CA GLN A 143 6.37 14.80 -5.04
C GLN A 143 6.33 15.50 -3.68
N ILE A 144 5.47 15.05 -2.76
CA ILE A 144 5.39 15.58 -1.39
C ILE A 144 6.61 15.14 -0.58
N VAL A 145 7.08 13.90 -0.78
CA VAL A 145 8.31 13.40 -0.15
C VAL A 145 9.52 14.15 -0.74
N ASN A 146 9.96 15.23 -0.11
CA ASN A 146 11.20 15.93 -0.45
C ASN A 146 12.44 15.26 0.20
N LEU A 147 12.51 13.93 0.13
CA LEU A 147 13.65 13.18 0.65
C LEU A 147 14.67 12.90 -0.46
N PRO A 148 15.97 12.87 -0.13
CA PRO A 148 16.99 12.38 -1.06
C PRO A 148 16.58 10.99 -1.54
N ARG A 149 16.31 10.87 -2.85
CA ARG A 149 15.98 9.58 -3.44
C ARG A 149 17.24 8.72 -3.38
N ALA A 150 17.31 7.82 -2.40
CA ALA A 150 18.22 6.70 -2.51
C ALA A 150 17.82 5.96 -3.80
N ARG A 151 18.71 5.94 -4.80
CA ARG A 151 18.55 5.02 -5.92
C ARG A 151 18.70 3.63 -5.32
N ILE A 152 17.57 3.00 -5.00
CA ILE A 152 17.54 1.55 -4.87
C ILE A 152 17.86 1.07 -6.28
N PRO A 153 19.00 0.40 -6.52
CA PRO A 153 19.24 -0.23 -7.81
C PRO A 153 18.00 -1.03 -8.15
N VAL A 154 17.57 -1.04 -9.42
CA VAL A 154 16.61 -2.04 -9.86
C VAL A 154 17.29 -3.36 -9.56
N GLN A 155 16.97 -3.95 -8.41
CA GLN A 155 17.22 -5.35 -8.22
C GLN A 155 16.30 -5.94 -9.28
N GLU A 156 16.89 -6.68 -10.23
CA GLU A 156 16.16 -7.77 -10.85
C GLU A 156 15.34 -8.45 -9.74
N VAL A 157 14.20 -9.03 -10.08
CA VAL A 157 13.52 -9.93 -9.14
C VAL A 157 14.46 -11.13 -8.96
N VAL A 158 15.52 -10.96 -8.16
CA VAL A 158 16.47 -11.98 -7.78
C VAL A 158 15.79 -12.65 -6.62
N ALA A 159 15.04 -13.68 -6.98
CA ALA A 159 14.62 -14.65 -6.04
C ALA A 159 15.87 -15.35 -5.49
N ASN A 160 16.18 -15.06 -4.24
CA ASN A 160 17.37 -15.58 -3.56
C ASN A 160 17.06 -16.88 -2.80
N THR A 161 15.77 -17.25 -2.73
CA THR A 161 15.29 -18.50 -2.17
C THR A 161 14.43 -19.23 -3.20
N CYS A 162 14.34 -20.57 -3.09
CA CYS A 162 13.45 -21.35 -3.95
C CYS A 162 11.98 -20.88 -3.85
N GLU A 163 11.54 -20.41 -2.69
CA GLU A 163 10.18 -19.88 -2.48
C GLU A 163 9.95 -18.54 -3.20
N GLU A 164 10.95 -17.64 -3.22
CA GLU A 164 10.88 -16.41 -4.02
C GLU A 164 10.89 -16.72 -5.53
N LEU A 165 11.58 -17.80 -5.95
CA LEU A 165 11.63 -18.24 -7.35
C LEU A 165 10.26 -18.77 -7.75
N GLU A 166 9.63 -19.55 -6.88
CA GLU A 166 8.26 -20.02 -7.06
C GLU A 166 7.27 -18.86 -7.10
N LEU A 167 7.38 -17.84 -6.23
CA LEU A 167 6.50 -16.67 -6.28
C LEU A 167 6.68 -15.85 -7.56
N SER A 168 7.92 -15.62 -8.00
CA SER A 168 8.18 -14.94 -9.27
C SER A 168 7.64 -15.75 -10.47
N GLN A 169 7.78 -17.07 -10.45
CA GLN A 169 7.28 -17.98 -11.48
C GLN A 169 5.76 -18.20 -11.40
N ILE A 170 5.14 -18.14 -10.23
CA ILE A 170 3.69 -18.22 -10.03
C ILE A 170 3.04 -16.92 -10.48
N CYS A 171 3.61 -15.78 -10.10
CA CYS A 171 3.23 -14.49 -10.65
C CYS A 171 3.36 -14.52 -12.18
N TYR A 172 4.50 -14.94 -12.73
CA TYR A 172 4.71 -15.06 -14.17
C TYR A 172 3.78 -16.06 -14.87
N LYS A 173 3.55 -17.26 -14.31
CA LYS A 173 2.66 -18.29 -14.87
C LYS A 173 1.19 -17.88 -14.78
N ARG A 174 0.75 -17.21 -13.70
CA ARG A 174 -0.61 -16.66 -13.59
C ARG A 174 -0.81 -15.42 -14.45
N MET A 175 0.24 -14.62 -14.69
CA MET A 175 0.24 -13.52 -15.68
C MET A 175 0.01 -13.99 -17.12
N HIS A 176 0.43 -15.21 -17.47
CA HIS A 176 0.36 -15.72 -18.85
C HIS A 176 -0.70 -16.82 -19.10
N HIS A 177 -1.32 -17.40 -18.06
CA HIS A 177 -2.36 -18.42 -18.22
C HIS A 177 -3.80 -17.89 -18.40
N HIS A 178 -4.03 -16.58 -18.37
CA HIS A 178 -5.34 -15.98 -18.73
C HIS A 178 -5.38 -15.28 -20.09
N SER A 179 -4.29 -15.34 -20.87
CA SER A 179 -4.30 -14.92 -22.29
C SER A 179 -4.73 -16.03 -23.26
N ARG A 180 -5.21 -17.18 -22.75
CA ARG A 180 -5.71 -18.30 -23.57
C ARG A 180 -6.93 -18.94 -22.93
N ARG A 181 -8.05 -18.21 -22.87
CA ARG A 181 -9.40 -18.75 -22.99
C ARG A 181 -10.29 -17.74 -23.68
#